data_AF-A0A800MCY1-F1
#
_entry.id   AF-A0A800MCY1-F1
#
_cell.length_a   1.000
_cell.length_b   1.000
_cell.length_c   1.000
_cell.angle_alpha   90.00
_cell.angle_beta   90.00
_cell.angle_gamma   90.00
#
_symmetry.space_group_name_H-M   'P 1'
#
loop_
_entity.id
_entity.type
_entity.pdbx_description
1 polymer ?
#
loop_
_entity_poly.entity_id
_entity_poly.type
_entity_poly.pdbx_seq_one_letter_code
_entity_poly.pdbx_strand_id
1 'polypeptide(L)'
;MKFLNPIITFIFAIGFFKSSLMAEIVWTGANGADIFDEANWDLSNSPVDIIDPNISIDDDVIIASSIVEIPQLTGQQRFQVGSGFTITVDDSEIRLTGGSNDGIGGPNGSKLPAGLEGPILDIKNGSFVEVFFIVNGVQMNIDETSSVIFGGGGNPVNSSVIDIQDGGTVTFENETIDAFNAEHLRKVSIDGDPAEEGVNMLIEMRQDGVPTIVAATDPVIPDDVIVSFESSMESVQVGETVNLSWVVGEDTVSLSLDDGTGPKMADFDPEDLDGNLDVTLTETTTFILKGISESGTEEELILKVLVKTGQVSGITWTGADGTDIFEESNWDLANSNVEIIDPNVSIEDDVFIIDAIVEIPQVSAQQRFQVASGYTITVDNSTIRLTGGSNDGIGGPPGFRLPAGPEGPTMNIINGSSYESYFIVNGVQMNVDATSSAVFGGGGNPVNISAINLEPESTLTFLRETIDAFNTEHLSKITVGGAPAEEGINYTIESDGAEGCVITTISDDPLRITNIIRDIEGNIVIEWNGKPGTFYAVDFSFTLEEGSWEELIDSVTDEAIDDTFAPESKVIFYRIREQE
;
A
#
# COMPACT_ATOMS: atom_id res chain seq x y z
N MET A 1 -59.79 -59.53 -64.52
CA MET A 1 -59.84 -58.05 -64.49
C MET A 1 -58.81 -57.62 -63.46
N LYS A 2 -57.70 -57.00 -63.93
CA LYS A 2 -57.49 -55.54 -63.95
C LYS A 2 -57.36 -54.99 -62.52
N PHE A 3 -56.40 -54.16 -62.13
CA PHE A 3 -55.11 -53.67 -62.62
C PHE A 3 -54.74 -52.54 -61.62
N LEU A 4 -53.45 -52.21 -61.53
CA LEU A 4 -52.86 -50.90 -61.17
C LEU A 4 -52.72 -50.47 -59.67
N ASN A 5 -51.45 -50.37 -59.27
CA ASN A 5 -50.82 -49.29 -58.45
C ASN A 5 -51.05 -47.91 -59.14
N PRO A 6 -50.74 -46.68 -58.61
CA PRO A 6 -49.92 -46.30 -57.44
C PRO A 6 -50.41 -45.01 -56.71
N ILE A 7 -49.53 -44.42 -55.87
CA ILE A 7 -49.23 -42.97 -55.69
C ILE A 7 -49.32 -42.47 -54.24
N ILE A 8 -48.12 -42.17 -53.75
CA ILE A 8 -47.74 -41.32 -52.63
C ILE A 8 -48.18 -39.88 -52.91
N THR A 9 -48.82 -39.21 -51.95
CA THR A 9 -48.82 -37.75 -51.85
C THR A 9 -48.90 -37.36 -50.38
N PHE A 10 -47.73 -37.10 -49.78
CA PHE A 10 -47.63 -36.36 -48.53
C PHE A 10 -47.91 -34.89 -48.86
N ILE A 11 -49.03 -34.36 -48.37
CA ILE A 11 -49.29 -32.92 -48.38
C ILE A 11 -48.47 -32.33 -47.23
N PHE A 12 -47.32 -31.74 -47.56
CA PHE A 12 -46.61 -30.83 -46.68
C PHE A 12 -47.50 -29.60 -46.47
N ALA A 13 -48.05 -29.47 -45.27
CA ALA A 13 -48.50 -28.17 -44.79
C ALA A 13 -47.24 -27.33 -44.58
N ILE A 14 -46.91 -26.48 -45.55
CA ILE A 14 -45.94 -25.39 -45.38
C ILE A 14 -46.58 -24.42 -44.38
N GLY A 15 -46.38 -24.68 -43.10
CA GLY A 15 -46.39 -23.63 -42.10
C GLY A 15 -45.21 -22.73 -42.43
N PHE A 16 -45.51 -21.50 -42.86
CA PHE A 16 -44.56 -20.41 -42.83
C PHE A 16 -44.07 -20.24 -41.38
N PHE A 17 -43.01 -20.93 -41.00
CA PHE A 17 -42.11 -20.40 -40.00
C PHE A 17 -41.41 -19.23 -40.68
N LYS A 18 -41.91 -18.02 -40.43
CA LYS A 18 -41.06 -16.83 -40.51
C LYS A 18 -39.85 -17.15 -39.64
N SER A 19 -38.68 -17.33 -40.24
CA SER A 19 -37.44 -16.99 -39.56
C SER A 19 -37.60 -15.53 -39.11
N SER A 20 -37.71 -15.25 -37.82
CA SER A 20 -37.52 -13.88 -37.36
C SER A 20 -36.07 -13.54 -37.65
N LEU A 21 -35.85 -12.80 -38.73
CA LEU A 21 -34.84 -11.75 -38.71
C LEU A 21 -35.25 -10.85 -37.55
N MET A 22 -34.66 -11.06 -36.37
CA MET A 22 -34.89 -10.14 -35.25
C MET A 22 -34.28 -8.80 -35.63
N ALA A 23 -34.96 -7.75 -35.22
CA ALA A 23 -34.41 -6.42 -35.19
C ALA A 23 -33.10 -6.42 -34.39
N GLU A 24 -32.15 -5.56 -34.75
CA GLU A 24 -30.88 -5.42 -34.02
C GLU A 24 -30.50 -3.94 -34.07
N ILE A 25 -30.13 -3.39 -32.92
CA ILE A 25 -29.59 -2.04 -32.80
C ILE A 25 -28.09 -2.12 -32.98
N VAL A 26 -27.56 -1.43 -34.00
CA VAL A 26 -26.15 -1.54 -34.37
C VAL A 26 -25.45 -0.21 -34.15
N TRP A 27 -24.31 -0.24 -33.47
CA TRP A 27 -23.41 0.90 -33.35
C TRP A 27 -22.82 1.28 -34.71
N THR A 28 -22.88 2.56 -35.04
CA THR A 28 -22.37 3.13 -36.29
C THR A 28 -21.24 4.15 -36.06
N GLY A 29 -21.15 4.73 -34.86
CA GLY A 29 -20.18 5.77 -34.51
C GLY A 29 -20.27 7.03 -35.39
N ALA A 30 -21.44 7.32 -35.98
CA ALA A 30 -21.59 8.37 -36.98
C ALA A 30 -21.34 9.81 -36.45
N ASN A 31 -21.43 10.01 -35.13
CA ASN A 31 -21.29 11.27 -34.43
C ASN A 31 -20.43 11.16 -33.15
N GLY A 32 -19.30 10.44 -33.22
CA GLY A 32 -18.33 10.35 -32.13
C GLY A 32 -18.40 9.03 -31.37
N ALA A 33 -17.95 9.03 -30.11
CA ALA A 33 -17.83 7.83 -29.28
C ALA A 33 -18.87 7.75 -28.14
N ASP A 34 -19.63 8.81 -27.87
CA ASP A 34 -20.62 8.84 -26.79
C ASP A 34 -21.73 7.81 -27.00
N ILE A 35 -21.82 6.84 -26.09
CA ILE A 35 -22.80 5.74 -26.13
C ILE A 35 -24.26 6.21 -26.09
N PHE A 36 -24.52 7.41 -25.55
CA PHE A 36 -25.86 7.99 -25.42
C PHE A 36 -26.23 8.96 -26.56
N ASP A 37 -25.34 9.18 -27.53
CA ASP A 37 -25.71 9.93 -28.72
C ASP A 37 -26.48 9.02 -29.69
N GLU A 38 -27.80 9.23 -29.78
CA GLU A 38 -28.71 8.48 -30.64
C GLU A 38 -28.27 8.46 -32.11
N ALA A 39 -27.55 9.48 -32.59
CA ALA A 39 -27.05 9.51 -33.96
C ALA A 39 -25.99 8.44 -34.24
N ASN A 40 -25.38 7.87 -33.19
CA ASN A 40 -24.43 6.77 -33.30
C ASN A 40 -25.10 5.41 -33.51
N TRP A 41 -26.43 5.30 -33.45
CA TRP A 41 -27.13 4.01 -33.51
C TRP A 41 -28.01 3.86 -34.74
N ASP A 42 -27.92 2.70 -35.41
CA ASP A 42 -28.92 2.30 -36.42
C ASP A 42 -30.11 1.62 -35.75
N LEU A 43 -31.20 2.38 -35.58
CA LEU A 43 -32.46 1.91 -35.03
C LEU A 43 -33.45 1.44 -36.11
N SER A 44 -33.08 1.43 -37.39
CA SER A 44 -34.02 1.27 -38.50
C SER A 44 -34.77 -0.07 -38.52
N ASN A 45 -34.20 -1.08 -37.86
CA ASN A 45 -34.81 -2.39 -37.70
C ASN A 45 -35.49 -2.57 -36.34
N SER A 46 -35.30 -1.67 -35.38
CA SER A 46 -35.72 -1.78 -33.98
C SER A 46 -37.05 -1.05 -33.69
N PRO A 47 -37.86 -1.52 -32.72
CA PRO A 47 -38.95 -0.72 -32.16
C PRO A 47 -38.47 0.37 -31.19
N VAL A 48 -37.19 0.39 -30.80
CA VAL A 48 -36.60 1.40 -29.91
C VAL A 48 -36.46 2.72 -30.64
N ASP A 49 -36.91 3.80 -30.01
CA ASP A 49 -36.89 5.16 -30.56
C ASP A 49 -36.02 6.15 -29.76
N ILE A 50 -35.52 5.74 -28.59
CA ILE A 50 -34.70 6.55 -27.68
C ILE A 50 -33.59 5.68 -27.08
N ILE A 51 -32.37 6.21 -27.04
CA ILE A 51 -31.25 5.66 -26.26
C ILE A 51 -30.80 6.74 -25.30
N ASP A 52 -31.11 6.54 -24.02
CA ASP A 52 -30.84 7.50 -22.95
C ASP A 52 -30.34 6.79 -21.70
N PRO A 53 -29.60 7.49 -20.82
CA PRO A 53 -29.15 6.93 -19.54
C PRO A 53 -30.32 6.39 -18.70
N ASN A 54 -30.16 5.18 -18.15
CA ASN A 54 -31.18 4.48 -17.34
C ASN A 54 -32.51 4.15 -18.05
N ILE A 55 -32.62 4.35 -19.36
CA ILE A 55 -33.80 3.96 -20.16
C ILE A 55 -33.55 2.57 -20.75
N SER A 56 -34.51 1.65 -20.57
CA SER A 56 -34.37 0.25 -21.02
C SER A 56 -34.47 0.19 -22.53
N ILE A 57 -33.43 -0.35 -23.16
CA ILE A 57 -33.43 -0.73 -24.57
C ILE A 57 -34.04 -2.12 -24.67
N ASP A 58 -35.24 -2.22 -25.24
CA ASP A 58 -35.97 -3.47 -25.41
C ASP A 58 -35.66 -4.14 -26.77
N ASP A 59 -34.37 -4.28 -27.08
CA ASP A 59 -33.85 -4.96 -28.27
C ASP A 59 -32.38 -5.39 -28.07
N ASP A 60 -31.89 -6.29 -28.94
CA ASP A 60 -30.48 -6.68 -28.94
C ASP A 60 -29.60 -5.52 -29.46
N VAL A 61 -28.42 -5.35 -28.84
CA VAL A 61 -27.47 -4.26 -29.12
C VAL A 61 -26.14 -4.87 -29.57
N ILE A 62 -25.59 -4.38 -30.70
CA ILE A 62 -24.28 -4.80 -31.19
C ILE A 62 -23.33 -3.61 -31.35
N ILE A 63 -22.17 -3.73 -30.73
CA ILE A 63 -21.01 -2.86 -30.88
C ILE A 63 -19.91 -3.71 -31.52
N ALA A 64 -19.52 -3.36 -32.75
CA ALA A 64 -18.55 -4.13 -33.51
C ALA A 64 -17.45 -3.25 -34.12
N SER A 65 -16.20 -3.73 -34.07
CA SER A 65 -15.00 -3.07 -34.62
C SER A 65 -14.91 -1.57 -34.32
N SER A 66 -15.19 -1.17 -33.07
CA SER A 66 -15.40 0.23 -32.69
C SER A 66 -14.81 0.58 -31.32
N ILE A 67 -14.62 1.88 -31.08
CA ILE A 67 -14.34 2.43 -29.75
C ILE A 67 -15.57 3.22 -29.33
N VAL A 68 -16.08 2.92 -28.14
CA VAL A 68 -17.27 3.54 -27.53
C VAL A 68 -16.90 4.07 -26.15
N GLU A 69 -17.44 5.22 -25.79
CA GLU A 69 -17.20 5.90 -24.53
C GLU A 69 -18.51 6.02 -23.74
N ILE A 70 -18.45 5.65 -22.46
CA ILE A 70 -19.48 6.01 -21.48
C ILE A 70 -19.04 7.32 -20.84
N PRO A 71 -19.71 8.45 -21.14
CA PRO A 71 -19.33 9.75 -20.58
C PRO A 71 -19.65 9.83 -19.09
N GLN A 72 -18.99 10.73 -18.37
CA GLN A 72 -19.38 11.08 -17.01
C GLN A 72 -20.71 11.85 -16.99
N LEU A 73 -21.71 11.24 -16.35
CA LEU A 73 -23.00 11.87 -16.12
C LEU A 73 -23.21 12.25 -14.65
N THR A 74 -24.24 13.04 -14.37
CA THR A 74 -24.55 13.44 -12.98
C THR A 74 -25.19 12.28 -12.23
N GLY A 75 -24.50 11.83 -11.18
CA GLY A 75 -24.92 10.66 -10.39
C GLY A 75 -24.69 9.35 -11.17
N GLN A 76 -24.88 8.22 -10.49
CA GLN A 76 -24.68 6.91 -11.11
C GLN A 76 -25.77 6.63 -12.16
N GLN A 77 -25.35 6.51 -13.41
CA GLN A 77 -26.14 6.13 -14.57
C GLN A 77 -25.69 4.78 -15.11
N ARG A 78 -26.49 4.21 -16.02
CA ARG A 78 -26.10 3.02 -16.76
C ARG A 78 -26.61 3.03 -18.19
N PHE A 79 -25.84 2.41 -19.06
CA PHE A 79 -26.34 1.91 -20.33
C PHE A 79 -27.25 0.72 -20.03
N GLN A 80 -28.57 0.91 -20.20
CA GLN A 80 -29.57 -0.04 -19.72
C GLN A 80 -30.21 -0.83 -20.86
N VAL A 81 -30.03 -2.15 -20.85
CA VAL A 81 -30.68 -3.06 -21.80
C VAL A 81 -31.68 -3.94 -21.06
N GLY A 82 -32.82 -4.21 -21.70
CA GLY A 82 -33.93 -4.94 -21.14
C GLY A 82 -33.61 -6.40 -20.82
N SER A 83 -34.41 -6.98 -19.94
CA SER A 83 -34.32 -8.42 -19.62
C SER A 83 -34.55 -9.29 -20.86
N GLY A 84 -33.68 -10.28 -21.05
CA GLY A 84 -33.78 -11.24 -22.17
C GLY A 84 -33.20 -10.76 -23.49
N PHE A 85 -32.55 -9.59 -23.51
CA PHE A 85 -31.79 -9.08 -24.65
C PHE A 85 -30.27 -9.15 -24.38
N THR A 86 -29.48 -9.04 -25.44
CA THR A 86 -28.03 -9.17 -25.41
C THR A 86 -27.36 -7.87 -25.85
N ILE A 87 -26.30 -7.49 -25.12
CA ILE A 87 -25.29 -6.53 -25.58
C ILE A 87 -24.11 -7.36 -26.09
N THR A 88 -23.80 -7.27 -27.37
CA THR A 88 -22.62 -7.90 -27.97
C THR A 88 -21.55 -6.85 -28.20
N VAL A 89 -20.37 -7.08 -27.63
CA VAL A 89 -19.15 -6.30 -27.85
C VAL A 89 -18.17 -7.22 -28.61
N ASP A 90 -17.91 -6.88 -29.87
CA ASP A 90 -17.14 -7.72 -30.81
C ASP A 90 -15.99 -6.92 -31.42
N ASP A 91 -14.74 -7.35 -31.22
CA ASP A 91 -13.53 -6.65 -31.70
C ASP A 91 -13.58 -5.14 -31.35
N SER A 92 -14.06 -4.81 -30.15
CA SER A 92 -14.39 -3.43 -29.76
C SER A 92 -13.89 -3.06 -28.38
N GLU A 93 -13.78 -1.76 -28.15
CA GLU A 93 -13.43 -1.20 -26.85
C GLU A 93 -14.58 -0.34 -26.30
N ILE A 94 -15.00 -0.61 -25.07
CA ILE A 94 -15.85 0.29 -24.29
C ILE A 94 -14.97 0.89 -23.19
N ARG A 95 -14.91 2.22 -23.12
CA ARG A 95 -14.10 2.97 -22.16
C ARG A 95 -14.92 3.95 -21.35
N LEU A 96 -14.41 4.31 -20.19
CA LEU A 96 -14.97 5.40 -19.39
C LEU A 96 -14.26 6.71 -19.71
N THR A 97 -14.99 7.82 -19.73
CA THR A 97 -14.37 9.15 -19.80
C THR A 97 -14.78 10.05 -18.64
N GLY A 98 -13.81 10.82 -18.14
CA GLY A 98 -14.04 11.85 -17.12
C GLY A 98 -14.13 11.38 -15.66
N GLY A 99 -13.68 10.16 -15.32
CA GLY A 99 -13.81 9.64 -13.95
C GLY A 99 -15.28 9.39 -13.56
N SER A 100 -16.06 8.93 -14.53
CA SER A 100 -17.45 8.53 -14.38
C SER A 100 -17.61 7.41 -13.35
N ASN A 101 -18.75 7.32 -12.64
CA ASN A 101 -19.11 6.16 -11.83
C ASN A 101 -20.20 5.29 -12.50
N ASP A 102 -20.34 5.43 -13.81
CA ASP A 102 -21.36 4.80 -14.63
C ASP A 102 -20.96 3.36 -15.06
N GLY A 103 -21.92 2.61 -15.58
CA GLY A 103 -21.66 1.25 -16.03
C GLY A 103 -22.77 0.68 -16.92
N ILE A 104 -22.89 -0.64 -16.90
CA ILE A 104 -23.90 -1.37 -17.69
C ILE A 104 -24.90 -2.01 -16.72
N GLY A 105 -26.18 -2.05 -17.08
CA GLY A 105 -27.14 -2.72 -16.21
C GLY A 105 -28.46 -3.11 -16.84
N GLY A 106 -29.19 -3.94 -16.12
CA GLY A 106 -30.55 -4.31 -16.46
C GLY A 106 -31.62 -3.37 -15.89
N PRO A 107 -32.90 -3.66 -16.19
CA PRO A 107 -34.03 -2.95 -15.61
C PRO A 107 -34.02 -3.01 -14.08
N ASN A 108 -34.53 -1.96 -13.43
CA ASN A 108 -34.65 -1.92 -11.97
C ASN A 108 -35.42 -3.14 -11.45
N GLY A 109 -34.80 -3.89 -10.52
CA GLY A 109 -35.39 -5.09 -9.90
C GLY A 109 -34.91 -6.41 -10.48
N SER A 110 -34.18 -6.40 -11.61
CA SER A 110 -33.46 -7.57 -12.10
C SER A 110 -32.30 -7.94 -11.17
N LYS A 111 -32.06 -9.24 -10.98
CA LYS A 111 -31.11 -9.77 -10.02
C LYS A 111 -30.68 -11.19 -10.38
N LEU A 112 -29.36 -11.40 -10.48
CA LEU A 112 -28.71 -12.70 -10.59
C LEU A 112 -27.86 -12.98 -9.33
N PRO A 113 -27.59 -14.25 -8.99
CA PRO A 113 -28.17 -15.46 -9.60
C PRO A 113 -29.62 -15.75 -9.13
N ALA A 114 -30.17 -14.90 -8.25
CA ALA A 114 -31.50 -15.10 -7.66
C ALA A 114 -32.45 -13.96 -8.03
N GLY A 115 -33.35 -14.18 -8.99
CA GLY A 115 -34.34 -13.19 -9.40
C GLY A 115 -34.70 -13.26 -10.88
N LEU A 116 -35.26 -12.17 -11.40
CA LEU A 116 -35.43 -11.98 -12.83
C LEU A 116 -34.09 -11.58 -13.43
N GLU A 117 -33.68 -12.26 -14.50
CA GLU A 117 -32.44 -11.96 -15.20
C GLU A 117 -32.51 -10.57 -15.87
N GLY A 118 -31.39 -9.85 -15.90
CA GLY A 118 -31.20 -8.65 -16.70
C GLY A 118 -30.79 -9.00 -18.13
N PRO A 119 -29.97 -8.16 -18.78
CA PRO A 119 -29.41 -8.46 -20.09
C PRO A 119 -28.20 -9.41 -19.98
N ILE A 120 -27.86 -10.03 -21.10
CA ILE A 120 -26.58 -10.70 -21.29
C ILE A 120 -25.60 -9.69 -21.88
N LEU A 121 -24.38 -9.60 -21.35
CA LEU A 121 -23.28 -8.83 -21.90
C LEU A 121 -22.22 -9.81 -22.42
N ASP A 122 -22.16 -9.98 -23.73
CA ASP A 122 -21.24 -10.87 -24.42
C ASP A 122 -20.03 -10.09 -24.95
N ILE A 123 -18.83 -10.41 -24.49
CA ILE A 123 -17.57 -9.72 -24.82
C ILE A 123 -16.66 -10.70 -25.55
N LYS A 124 -16.37 -10.42 -26.82
CA LYS A 124 -15.78 -11.39 -27.76
C LYS A 124 -14.71 -10.79 -28.68
N ASN A 125 -13.88 -11.66 -29.24
CA ASN A 125 -12.89 -11.41 -30.28
C ASN A 125 -11.90 -10.29 -29.93
N GLY A 126 -11.26 -10.38 -28.78
CA GLY A 126 -10.24 -9.42 -28.33
C GLY A 126 -10.82 -8.11 -27.81
N SER A 127 -12.10 -8.10 -27.43
CA SER A 127 -12.76 -6.90 -26.93
C SER A 127 -12.27 -6.52 -25.53
N PHE A 128 -12.32 -5.22 -25.26
CA PHE A 128 -11.96 -4.63 -23.97
C PHE A 128 -13.14 -3.82 -23.43
N VAL A 129 -13.56 -4.09 -22.19
CA VAL A 129 -14.64 -3.33 -21.54
C VAL A 129 -14.17 -2.79 -20.20
N GLU A 130 -14.21 -1.48 -20.06
CA GLU A 130 -13.93 -0.77 -18.83
C GLU A 130 -15.24 -0.12 -18.32
N VAL A 131 -15.64 -0.48 -17.09
CA VAL A 131 -16.85 0.03 -16.44
C VAL A 131 -16.62 0.17 -14.93
N PHE A 132 -17.37 1.02 -14.22
CA PHE A 132 -17.30 1.00 -12.76
C PHE A 132 -18.11 -0.16 -12.17
N PHE A 133 -19.30 -0.41 -12.72
CA PHE A 133 -20.23 -1.40 -12.18
C PHE A 133 -20.97 -2.15 -13.30
N ILE A 134 -21.28 -3.42 -13.04
CA ILE A 134 -22.43 -4.10 -13.66
C ILE A 134 -23.53 -4.32 -12.63
N VAL A 135 -24.73 -3.85 -12.95
CA VAL A 135 -25.83 -3.78 -11.98
C VAL A 135 -27.13 -4.39 -12.50
N ASN A 136 -28.02 -4.78 -11.58
CA ASN A 136 -29.38 -5.25 -11.90
C ASN A 136 -29.42 -6.48 -12.81
N GLY A 137 -28.74 -7.57 -12.42
CA GLY A 137 -28.96 -8.88 -13.06
C GLY A 137 -28.22 -9.09 -14.37
N VAL A 138 -27.10 -8.40 -14.62
CA VAL A 138 -26.30 -8.64 -15.83
C VAL A 138 -25.63 -10.01 -15.72
N GLN A 139 -25.76 -10.83 -16.78
CA GLN A 139 -24.89 -11.98 -17.01
C GLN A 139 -23.79 -11.52 -17.96
N MET A 140 -22.56 -11.38 -17.47
CA MET A 140 -21.41 -11.02 -18.30
C MET A 140 -20.70 -12.30 -18.75
N ASN A 141 -20.46 -12.46 -20.05
CA ASN A 141 -19.70 -13.57 -20.62
C ASN A 141 -18.48 -13.01 -21.35
N ILE A 142 -17.30 -13.52 -21.00
CA ILE A 142 -16.01 -13.05 -21.53
C ILE A 142 -15.33 -14.22 -22.25
N ASP A 143 -14.95 -14.03 -23.51
CA ASP A 143 -14.24 -15.07 -24.26
C ASP A 143 -12.74 -15.15 -23.93
N GLU A 144 -12.08 -16.19 -24.45
CA GLU A 144 -10.67 -16.53 -24.23
C GLU A 144 -9.66 -15.43 -24.63
N THR A 145 -10.10 -14.40 -25.35
CA THR A 145 -9.24 -13.33 -25.87
C THR A 145 -9.55 -11.95 -25.31
N SER A 146 -10.65 -11.83 -24.56
CA SER A 146 -11.20 -10.54 -24.13
C SER A 146 -10.86 -10.22 -22.68
N SER A 147 -10.99 -8.94 -22.32
CA SER A 147 -10.67 -8.47 -20.98
C SER A 147 -11.64 -7.42 -20.47
N VAL A 148 -11.84 -7.41 -19.16
CA VAL A 148 -12.73 -6.47 -18.47
C VAL A 148 -12.01 -5.81 -17.29
N ILE A 149 -12.24 -4.52 -17.11
CA ILE A 149 -11.78 -3.76 -15.94
C ILE A 149 -12.97 -3.16 -15.20
N PHE A 150 -13.02 -3.43 -13.90
CA PHE A 150 -13.92 -2.78 -12.96
C PHE A 150 -13.20 -1.68 -12.18
N GLY A 151 -13.57 -0.43 -12.43
CA GLY A 151 -13.03 0.74 -11.73
C GLY A 151 -13.76 1.07 -10.42
N GLY A 152 -14.92 0.46 -10.14
CA GLY A 152 -15.72 0.76 -8.94
C GLY A 152 -15.25 -0.01 -7.71
N GLY A 153 -15.09 0.70 -6.58
CA GLY A 153 -14.89 0.04 -5.28
C GLY A 153 -16.21 -0.41 -4.63
N GLY A 154 -16.09 -1.23 -3.59
CA GLY A 154 -17.19 -1.77 -2.81
C GLY A 154 -17.81 -2.98 -3.48
N ASN A 155 -18.77 -2.78 -4.39
CA ASN A 155 -19.47 -3.91 -5.03
C ASN A 155 -19.69 -3.67 -6.55
N PRO A 156 -18.62 -3.67 -7.37
CA PRO A 156 -18.67 -3.54 -8.83
C PRO A 156 -19.60 -4.54 -9.52
N VAL A 157 -19.66 -5.78 -9.03
CA VAL A 157 -20.55 -6.84 -9.56
C VAL A 157 -21.84 -6.92 -8.73
N ASN A 158 -22.70 -5.90 -8.85
CA ASN A 158 -23.89 -5.78 -8.01
C ASN A 158 -25.08 -6.54 -8.60
N SER A 159 -25.53 -7.59 -7.90
CA SER A 159 -26.69 -8.37 -8.30
C SER A 159 -26.57 -8.96 -9.71
N SER A 160 -25.33 -9.23 -10.12
CA SER A 160 -24.91 -9.67 -11.45
C SER A 160 -23.91 -10.83 -11.28
N VAL A 161 -23.59 -11.52 -12.36
CA VAL A 161 -22.63 -12.63 -12.39
C VAL A 161 -21.73 -12.53 -13.62
N ILE A 162 -20.58 -13.17 -13.56
CA ILE A 162 -19.56 -13.17 -14.60
C ILE A 162 -19.21 -14.63 -14.92
N ASP A 163 -19.16 -14.96 -16.20
CA ASP A 163 -18.61 -16.21 -16.72
C ASP A 163 -17.43 -15.87 -17.64
N ILE A 164 -16.27 -16.48 -17.37
CA ILE A 164 -15.02 -16.22 -18.09
C ILE A 164 -14.60 -17.52 -18.79
N GLN A 165 -14.30 -17.47 -20.08
CA GLN A 165 -13.67 -18.60 -20.77
C GLN A 165 -12.18 -18.65 -20.46
N ASP A 166 -11.61 -19.86 -20.45
CA ASP A 166 -10.16 -20.08 -20.29
C ASP A 166 -9.33 -19.13 -21.17
N GLY A 167 -8.44 -18.34 -20.57
CA GLY A 167 -7.65 -17.28 -21.23
C GLY A 167 -8.22 -15.85 -21.11
N GLY A 168 -9.50 -15.69 -20.80
CA GLY A 168 -10.12 -14.39 -20.53
C GLY A 168 -9.66 -13.79 -19.19
N THR A 169 -9.76 -12.47 -19.06
CA THR A 169 -9.29 -11.77 -17.84
C THR A 169 -10.28 -10.75 -17.29
N VAL A 170 -10.30 -10.61 -15.97
CA VAL A 170 -11.10 -9.58 -15.26
C VAL A 170 -10.23 -8.91 -14.21
N THR A 171 -10.21 -7.58 -14.19
CA THR A 171 -9.43 -6.77 -13.23
C THR A 171 -10.35 -5.96 -12.34
N PHE A 172 -10.01 -5.83 -11.05
CA PHE A 172 -10.73 -5.00 -10.08
C PHE A 172 -9.80 -3.93 -9.50
N GLU A 173 -9.85 -2.70 -10.03
CA GLU A 173 -8.85 -1.65 -9.72
C GLU A 173 -8.90 -1.14 -8.28
N ASN A 174 -10.07 -1.20 -7.64
CA ASN A 174 -10.29 -0.64 -6.31
C ASN A 174 -10.76 -1.70 -5.30
N GLU A 175 -10.31 -2.95 -5.46
CA GLU A 175 -10.57 -4.06 -4.55
C GLU A 175 -9.27 -4.71 -4.07
N THR A 176 -9.29 -5.25 -2.85
CA THR A 176 -8.23 -6.15 -2.34
C THR A 176 -8.59 -7.60 -2.64
N ILE A 177 -7.64 -8.53 -2.52
CA ILE A 177 -7.90 -9.98 -2.67
C ILE A 177 -8.97 -10.45 -1.66
N ASP A 178 -8.85 -10.05 -0.40
CA ASP A 178 -9.83 -10.40 0.64
C ASP A 178 -11.23 -9.88 0.32
N ALA A 179 -11.33 -8.63 -0.16
CA ALA A 179 -12.61 -8.05 -0.57
C ALA A 179 -13.20 -8.79 -1.78
N PHE A 180 -12.38 -9.10 -2.79
CA PHE A 180 -12.80 -9.91 -3.93
C PHE A 180 -13.34 -11.28 -3.48
N ASN A 181 -12.59 -12.00 -2.64
CA ASN A 181 -12.97 -13.33 -2.15
C ASN A 181 -14.27 -13.29 -1.34
N ALA A 182 -14.44 -12.27 -0.49
CA ALA A 182 -15.65 -12.11 0.31
C ALA A 182 -16.88 -11.71 -0.52
N GLU A 183 -16.71 -10.82 -1.50
CA GLU A 183 -17.84 -10.16 -2.16
C GLU A 183 -18.19 -10.73 -3.52
N HIS A 184 -17.19 -11.16 -4.29
CA HIS A 184 -17.28 -11.36 -5.73
C HIS A 184 -17.03 -12.79 -6.17
N LEU A 185 -16.15 -13.55 -5.51
CA LEU A 185 -15.77 -14.91 -5.94
C LEU A 185 -16.99 -15.80 -6.27
N ARG A 186 -18.00 -15.81 -5.40
CA ARG A 186 -19.25 -16.58 -5.59
C ARG A 186 -20.12 -16.16 -6.79
N LYS A 187 -19.78 -15.05 -7.46
CA LYS A 187 -20.47 -14.49 -8.63
C LYS A 187 -19.69 -14.76 -9.92
N VAL A 188 -18.52 -15.39 -9.83
CA VAL A 188 -17.65 -15.70 -10.96
C VAL A 188 -17.71 -17.20 -11.24
N SER A 189 -17.79 -17.55 -12.52
CA SER A 189 -17.59 -18.89 -13.05
C SER A 189 -16.53 -18.88 -14.15
N ILE A 190 -15.85 -20.01 -14.31
CA ILE A 190 -14.89 -20.27 -15.37
C ILE A 190 -15.42 -21.42 -16.23
N ASP A 191 -15.64 -21.16 -17.52
CA ASP A 191 -16.27 -22.11 -18.45
C ASP A 191 -17.59 -22.70 -17.91
N GLY A 192 -18.35 -21.90 -17.16
CA GLY A 192 -19.61 -22.30 -16.53
C GLY A 192 -19.48 -23.08 -15.22
N ASP A 193 -18.27 -23.46 -14.79
CA ASP A 193 -18.02 -24.06 -13.48
C ASP A 193 -17.72 -22.96 -12.43
N PRO A 194 -18.12 -23.11 -11.15
CA PRO A 194 -17.79 -22.13 -10.12
C PRO A 194 -16.29 -21.83 -10.07
N ALA A 195 -15.94 -20.55 -9.93
CA ALA A 195 -14.54 -20.15 -9.83
C ALA A 195 -13.92 -20.64 -8.51
N GLU A 196 -12.77 -21.29 -8.60
CA GLU A 196 -11.97 -21.80 -7.49
C GLU A 196 -10.50 -21.52 -7.77
N GLU A 197 -9.90 -20.71 -6.91
CA GLU A 197 -8.49 -20.31 -7.02
C GLU A 197 -7.59 -21.55 -7.02
N GLY A 198 -6.68 -21.61 -7.98
CA GLY A 198 -5.76 -22.72 -8.14
C GLY A 198 -6.37 -23.99 -8.76
N VAL A 199 -7.65 -23.97 -9.12
CA VAL A 199 -8.31 -25.08 -9.83
C VAL A 199 -8.67 -24.69 -11.25
N ASN A 200 -9.34 -23.55 -11.43
CA ASN A 200 -9.74 -23.04 -12.74
C ASN A 200 -9.46 -21.53 -12.93
N MET A 201 -8.88 -20.86 -11.94
CA MET A 201 -8.43 -19.48 -12.06
C MET A 201 -7.19 -19.22 -11.21
N LEU A 202 -6.47 -18.15 -11.53
CA LEU A 202 -5.44 -17.53 -10.70
C LEU A 202 -5.82 -16.09 -10.38
N ILE A 203 -5.42 -15.62 -9.20
CA ILE A 203 -5.45 -14.19 -8.86
C ILE A 203 -4.02 -13.68 -8.94
N GLU A 204 -3.73 -12.90 -9.98
CA GLU A 204 -2.42 -12.28 -10.19
C GLU A 204 -2.42 -10.84 -9.68
N MET A 205 -1.33 -10.44 -9.02
CA MET A 205 -1.10 -9.05 -8.64
C MET A 205 -0.32 -8.35 -9.74
N ARG A 206 -0.92 -7.29 -10.30
CA ARG A 206 -0.18 -6.38 -11.19
C ARG A 206 0.90 -5.63 -10.41
N GLN A 207 1.89 -5.08 -11.12
CA GLN A 207 3.00 -4.33 -10.52
C GLN A 207 2.54 -3.10 -9.70
N ASP A 208 1.34 -2.59 -9.95
CA ASP A 208 0.69 -1.49 -9.24
C ASP A 208 -0.14 -1.95 -8.02
N GLY A 209 -0.13 -3.25 -7.70
CA GLY A 209 -0.85 -3.83 -6.57
C GLY A 209 -2.33 -4.12 -6.84
N VAL A 210 -2.76 -4.11 -8.10
CA VAL A 210 -4.16 -4.37 -8.48
C VAL A 210 -4.41 -5.86 -8.77
N PRO A 211 -5.45 -6.49 -8.18
CA PRO A 211 -5.77 -7.89 -8.46
C PRO A 211 -6.39 -8.08 -9.85
N THR A 212 -5.89 -9.07 -10.58
CA THR A 212 -6.39 -9.53 -11.88
C THR A 212 -6.70 -11.02 -11.83
N ILE A 213 -7.91 -11.39 -12.19
CA ILE A 213 -8.31 -12.79 -12.36
C ILE A 213 -7.92 -13.24 -13.76
N VAL A 214 -7.21 -14.35 -13.82
CA VAL A 214 -6.87 -15.04 -15.05
C VAL A 214 -7.58 -16.38 -15.05
N ALA A 215 -8.51 -16.58 -15.99
CA ALA A 215 -9.11 -17.88 -16.23
C ALA A 215 -8.04 -18.82 -16.82
N ALA A 216 -7.82 -19.96 -16.18
CA ALA A 216 -6.79 -20.91 -16.56
C ALA A 216 -7.25 -22.33 -16.23
N THR A 217 -7.35 -23.22 -17.21
CA THR A 217 -7.61 -24.64 -16.94
C THR A 217 -6.35 -25.33 -16.36
N ASP A 218 -6.47 -25.88 -15.14
CA ASP A 218 -5.36 -26.52 -14.40
C ASP A 218 -4.16 -25.57 -14.16
N PRO A 219 -4.39 -24.43 -13.48
CA PRO A 219 -3.33 -23.48 -13.21
C PRO A 219 -2.34 -24.09 -12.21
N VAL A 220 -1.05 -24.03 -12.53
CA VAL A 220 0.00 -24.35 -11.56
C VAL A 220 0.03 -23.22 -10.54
N ILE A 221 -0.53 -23.46 -9.36
CA ILE A 221 -0.28 -22.60 -8.19
C ILE A 221 1.21 -22.74 -7.89
N PRO A 222 1.97 -21.65 -7.78
CA PRO A 222 3.27 -21.72 -7.13
C PRO A 222 3.04 -22.29 -5.73
N ASP A 223 3.67 -23.41 -5.37
CA ASP A 223 3.64 -23.86 -3.97
C ASP A 223 4.24 -22.72 -3.13
N ASP A 224 3.52 -22.31 -2.07
CA ASP A 224 4.02 -21.29 -1.14
C ASP A 224 5.35 -21.79 -0.58
N VAL A 225 6.41 -21.01 -0.75
CA VAL A 225 7.72 -21.34 -0.19
C VAL A 225 7.63 -21.25 1.33
N ILE A 226 6.84 -20.32 1.86
CA ILE A 226 6.54 -20.22 3.29
C ILE A 226 5.03 -20.30 3.53
N VAL A 227 4.56 -21.41 4.11
CA VAL A 227 3.15 -21.64 4.45
C VAL A 227 2.73 -20.83 5.68
N SER A 228 3.61 -20.72 6.70
CA SER A 228 3.34 -19.91 7.90
C SER A 228 4.60 -19.51 8.65
N PHE A 229 4.52 -18.38 9.36
CA PHE A 229 5.54 -17.95 10.32
C PHE A 229 4.85 -17.24 11.50
N GLU A 230 4.90 -17.86 12.68
CA GLU A 230 4.13 -17.48 13.86
C GLU A 230 5.00 -17.36 15.11
N SER A 231 4.48 -16.64 16.10
CA SER A 231 5.03 -16.58 17.45
C SER A 231 4.02 -17.15 18.45
N SER A 232 4.51 -17.91 19.43
CA SER A 232 3.72 -18.39 20.58
C SER A 232 3.10 -17.26 21.41
N MET A 233 3.66 -16.05 21.36
CA MET A 233 3.17 -14.86 22.06
C MET A 233 3.46 -13.60 21.23
N GLU A 234 2.49 -12.70 21.13
CA GLU A 234 2.67 -11.39 20.48
C GLU A 234 3.50 -10.43 21.34
N SER A 235 3.56 -10.66 22.66
CA SER A 235 4.38 -9.86 23.58
C SER A 235 4.91 -10.67 24.75
N VAL A 236 6.10 -10.33 25.22
CA VAL A 236 6.79 -10.94 26.38
C VAL A 236 7.38 -9.85 27.29
N GLN A 237 7.69 -10.16 28.54
CA GLN A 237 8.49 -9.26 29.38
C GLN A 237 9.96 -9.29 28.96
N VAL A 238 10.71 -8.23 29.28
CA VAL A 238 12.16 -8.20 29.05
C VAL A 238 12.87 -9.41 29.66
N GLY A 239 13.61 -10.13 28.82
CA GLY A 239 14.34 -11.34 29.18
C GLY A 239 13.49 -12.61 29.24
N GLU A 240 12.22 -12.56 28.82
CA GLU A 240 11.41 -13.76 28.62
C GLU A 240 11.65 -14.38 27.24
N THR A 241 11.32 -15.68 27.16
CA THR A 241 11.50 -16.50 25.96
C THR A 241 10.18 -16.63 25.22
N VAL A 242 10.24 -16.48 23.90
CA VAL A 242 9.15 -16.75 22.97
C VAL A 242 9.56 -17.88 22.03
N ASN A 243 8.64 -18.76 21.69
CA ASN A 243 8.84 -19.75 20.62
C ASN A 243 8.33 -19.16 19.30
N LEU A 244 9.21 -19.09 18.30
CA LEU A 244 8.86 -18.84 16.91
C LEU A 244 8.64 -20.18 16.22
N SER A 245 7.65 -20.28 15.33
CA SER A 245 7.36 -21.50 14.57
C SER A 245 7.05 -21.18 13.12
N TRP A 246 7.42 -22.07 12.21
CA TRP A 246 7.16 -21.90 10.79
C TRP A 246 6.79 -23.22 10.13
N VAL A 247 6.11 -23.11 8.98
CA VAL A 247 5.83 -24.22 8.06
C VAL A 247 6.20 -23.75 6.66
N VAL A 248 6.86 -24.58 5.87
CA VAL A 248 7.34 -24.26 4.51
C VAL A 248 6.79 -25.23 3.47
N GLY A 249 6.84 -24.82 2.20
CA GLY A 249 6.42 -25.65 1.06
C GLY A 249 7.35 -26.83 0.80
N GLU A 250 6.82 -27.88 0.15
CA GLU A 250 7.57 -29.11 -0.18
C GLU A 250 8.79 -28.87 -1.09
N ASP A 251 8.80 -27.76 -1.83
CA ASP A 251 9.85 -27.37 -2.76
C ASP A 251 10.87 -26.40 -2.15
N THR A 252 10.76 -26.08 -0.86
CA THR A 252 11.70 -25.19 -0.15
C THR A 252 13.07 -25.88 0.02
N VAL A 253 14.13 -25.21 -0.43
CA VAL A 253 15.52 -25.71 -0.34
C VAL A 253 16.37 -24.96 0.67
N SER A 254 15.99 -23.74 1.06
CA SER A 254 16.71 -23.00 2.08
C SER A 254 15.81 -22.04 2.84
N LEU A 255 16.15 -21.85 4.12
CA LEU A 255 15.46 -20.94 5.02
C LEU A 255 16.48 -20.11 5.80
N SER A 256 16.26 -18.81 5.91
CA SER A 256 17.03 -17.91 6.77
C SER A 256 16.12 -17.06 7.65
N LEU A 257 16.53 -16.85 8.90
CA LEU A 257 15.87 -16.00 9.87
C LEU A 257 16.76 -14.80 10.18
N ASP A 258 16.23 -13.60 10.00
CA ASP A 258 16.87 -12.34 10.39
C ASP A 258 16.13 -11.75 11.59
N ASP A 259 16.86 -11.24 12.57
CA ASP A 259 16.36 -10.55 13.78
C ASP A 259 16.72 -9.05 13.78
N GLY A 260 17.15 -8.52 12.62
CA GLY A 260 17.67 -7.16 12.46
C GLY A 260 19.19 -7.07 12.59
N THR A 261 19.88 -8.17 12.95
CA THR A 261 21.36 -8.23 13.00
C THR A 261 21.98 -8.85 11.75
N GLY A 262 21.16 -9.18 10.75
CA GLY A 262 21.53 -9.82 9.50
C GLY A 262 21.07 -11.28 9.42
N PRO A 263 20.92 -11.83 8.21
CA PRO A 263 20.29 -13.12 8.00
C PRO A 263 21.15 -14.25 8.56
N LYS A 264 20.54 -15.09 9.40
CA LYS A 264 21.15 -16.30 9.94
C LYS A 264 20.46 -17.50 9.30
N MET A 265 21.22 -18.52 8.91
CA MET A 265 20.62 -19.76 8.43
C MET A 265 19.74 -20.35 9.54
N ALA A 266 18.46 -20.58 9.25
CA ALA A 266 17.60 -21.34 10.12
C ALA A 266 18.00 -22.83 10.01
N ASP A 267 17.87 -23.58 11.10
CA ASP A 267 18.06 -25.04 11.05
C ASP A 267 16.89 -25.62 10.24
N PHE A 268 17.12 -25.83 8.95
CA PHE A 268 16.12 -26.31 8.00
C PHE A 268 16.53 -27.69 7.49
N ASP A 269 15.65 -28.65 7.70
CA ASP A 269 15.74 -29.98 7.11
C ASP A 269 14.66 -30.09 6.02
N PRO A 270 15.01 -30.30 4.74
CA PRO A 270 14.02 -30.48 3.68
C PRO A 270 13.16 -31.75 3.86
N GLU A 271 13.47 -32.64 4.81
CA GLU A 271 12.56 -33.72 5.23
C GLU A 271 11.55 -33.29 6.32
N ASP A 272 11.74 -32.13 6.95
CA ASP A 272 10.93 -31.57 8.05
C ASP A 272 10.39 -30.18 7.64
N LEU A 273 9.14 -30.17 7.14
CA LEU A 273 8.51 -28.96 6.59
C LEU A 273 8.08 -27.96 7.66
N ASP A 274 8.24 -28.28 8.94
CA ASP A 274 8.00 -27.39 10.06
C ASP A 274 9.25 -27.21 10.92
N GLY A 275 9.38 -26.03 11.54
CA GLY A 275 10.48 -25.73 12.44
C GLY A 275 10.05 -24.79 13.55
N ASN A 276 10.86 -24.73 14.60
CA ASN A 276 10.64 -23.82 15.71
C ASN A 276 11.95 -23.39 16.37
N LEU A 277 11.93 -22.21 16.99
CA LEU A 277 13.07 -21.62 17.68
C LEU A 277 12.63 -20.85 18.92
N ASP A 278 13.15 -21.24 20.07
CA ASP A 278 13.03 -20.46 21.31
C ASP A 278 14.01 -19.29 21.29
N VAL A 279 13.51 -18.05 21.35
CA VAL A 279 14.29 -16.83 21.37
C VAL A 279 14.01 -16.05 22.66
N THR A 280 15.07 -15.63 23.36
CA THR A 280 14.93 -14.77 24.54
C THR A 280 15.11 -13.32 24.13
N LEU A 281 14.09 -12.50 24.36
CA LEU A 281 14.06 -11.14 23.84
C LEU A 281 14.32 -10.12 24.94
N THR A 282 15.29 -9.23 24.70
CA THR A 282 15.59 -8.10 25.59
C THR A 282 15.03 -6.78 25.07
N GLU A 283 14.61 -6.75 23.81
CA GLU A 283 14.03 -5.60 23.11
C GLU A 283 13.04 -6.09 22.06
N THR A 284 12.07 -5.25 21.71
CA THR A 284 11.10 -5.56 20.66
C THR A 284 11.84 -5.89 19.37
N THR A 285 11.57 -7.08 18.81
CA THR A 285 12.32 -7.61 17.67
C THR A 285 11.38 -7.92 16.52
N THR A 286 11.74 -7.47 15.32
CA THR A 286 11.09 -7.87 14.07
C THR A 286 11.92 -8.97 13.43
N PHE A 287 11.30 -10.12 13.23
CA PHE A 287 11.88 -11.27 12.56
C PHE A 287 11.48 -11.31 11.10
N ILE A 288 12.42 -11.62 10.22
CA ILE A 288 12.17 -11.86 8.80
C ILE A 288 12.56 -13.32 8.52
N LEU A 289 11.60 -14.12 8.11
CA LEU A 289 11.83 -15.47 7.62
C LEU A 289 11.85 -15.45 6.10
N LYS A 290 12.96 -15.87 5.49
CA LYS A 290 13.14 -15.94 4.04
C LYS A 290 13.31 -17.37 3.60
N GLY A 291 12.47 -17.81 2.66
CA GLY A 291 12.51 -19.13 2.02
C GLY A 291 12.98 -19.01 0.57
N ILE A 292 13.67 -20.03 0.07
CA ILE A 292 14.02 -20.17 -1.35
C ILE A 292 13.59 -21.56 -1.81
N SER A 293 12.90 -21.67 -2.94
CA SER A 293 12.48 -22.94 -3.53
C SER A 293 13.51 -23.54 -4.50
N GLU A 294 13.31 -24.80 -4.91
CA GLU A 294 14.13 -25.50 -5.91
C GLU A 294 14.23 -24.73 -7.24
N SER A 295 13.17 -23.98 -7.58
CA SER A 295 13.12 -23.18 -8.82
C SER A 295 13.82 -21.81 -8.68
N GLY A 296 14.25 -21.45 -7.47
CA GLY A 296 14.87 -20.17 -7.15
C GLY A 296 13.89 -19.05 -6.83
N THR A 297 12.62 -19.36 -6.60
CA THR A 297 11.63 -18.40 -6.07
C THR A 297 12.00 -18.06 -4.63
N GLU A 298 11.98 -16.78 -4.30
CA GLU A 298 12.21 -16.30 -2.93
C GLU A 298 10.89 -15.78 -2.35
N GLU A 299 10.62 -16.11 -1.09
CA GLU A 299 9.48 -15.60 -0.33
C GLU A 299 9.94 -15.15 1.06
N GLU A 300 9.29 -14.12 1.60
CA GLU A 300 9.62 -13.57 2.92
C GLU A 300 8.35 -13.32 3.74
N LEU A 301 8.34 -13.80 4.99
CA LEU A 301 7.33 -13.46 5.99
C LEU A 301 7.95 -12.68 7.15
N ILE A 302 7.19 -11.71 7.67
CA ILE A 302 7.64 -10.83 8.74
C ILE A 302 6.80 -11.08 9.99
N LEU A 303 7.46 -11.24 11.13
CA LEU A 303 6.85 -11.50 12.42
C LEU A 303 7.46 -10.60 13.48
N LYS A 304 6.66 -9.81 14.17
CA LYS A 304 7.12 -8.93 15.24
C LYS A 304 6.72 -9.47 16.61
N VAL A 305 7.66 -9.48 17.55
CA VAL A 305 7.40 -9.83 18.95
C VAL A 305 7.78 -8.67 19.86
N LEU A 306 6.82 -8.21 20.66
CA LEU A 306 6.97 -7.05 21.53
C LEU A 306 7.64 -7.41 22.85
N VAL A 307 8.59 -6.60 23.30
CA VAL A 307 9.19 -6.74 24.63
C VAL A 307 8.74 -5.63 25.55
N LYS A 308 7.89 -6.00 26.50
CA LYS A 308 7.46 -5.13 27.60
C LYS A 308 8.61 -5.02 28.60
N THR A 309 9.24 -3.85 28.67
CA THR A 309 10.08 -3.53 29.82
C THR A 309 9.17 -3.40 31.04
N GLY A 310 9.53 -4.05 32.15
CA GLY A 310 8.59 -4.35 33.25
C GLY A 310 7.78 -3.15 33.74
N GLN A 311 6.54 -3.42 34.20
CA GLN A 311 5.56 -2.48 34.79
C GLN A 311 6.06 -1.02 34.85
N VAL A 312 5.87 -0.29 33.76
CA VAL A 312 6.09 1.15 33.74
C VAL A 312 5.11 1.81 34.70
N SER A 313 5.64 2.61 35.64
CA SER A 313 4.82 3.51 36.44
C SER A 313 4.32 4.60 35.51
N GLY A 314 3.00 4.75 35.34
CA GLY A 314 2.42 5.67 34.39
C GLY A 314 1.09 5.18 33.82
N ILE A 315 0.63 5.87 32.78
CA ILE A 315 -0.52 5.48 31.96
C ILE A 315 -0.04 4.90 30.64
N THR A 316 -0.70 3.85 30.16
CA THR A 316 -0.30 3.16 28.92
C THR A 316 -1.45 3.12 27.93
N TRP A 317 -1.18 3.47 26.67
CA TRP A 317 -2.13 3.33 25.58
C TRP A 317 -2.42 1.86 25.30
N THR A 318 -3.71 1.54 25.13
CA THR A 318 -4.23 0.19 24.85
C THR A 318 -5.01 0.11 23.54
N GLY A 319 -5.53 1.23 23.04
CA GLY A 319 -6.33 1.28 21.81
C GLY A 319 -7.62 0.44 21.85
N ALA A 320 -8.22 0.27 23.02
CA ALA A 320 -9.38 -0.61 23.21
C ALA A 320 -10.67 -0.16 22.49
N ASP A 321 -10.82 1.14 22.22
CA ASP A 321 -11.95 1.80 21.58
C ASP A 321 -11.46 2.89 20.61
N GLY A 322 -10.94 2.45 19.46
CA GLY A 322 -10.50 3.34 18.38
C GLY A 322 -9.13 4.00 18.62
N THR A 323 -8.91 5.12 17.94
CA THR A 323 -7.61 5.81 17.81
C THR A 323 -7.56 7.17 18.50
N ASP A 324 -8.68 7.70 19.01
CA ASP A 324 -8.74 9.04 19.59
C ASP A 324 -7.94 9.14 20.91
N ILE A 325 -6.93 10.01 20.95
CA ILE A 325 -6.05 10.20 22.10
C ILE A 325 -6.79 10.62 23.40
N PHE A 326 -7.97 11.21 23.28
CA PHE A 326 -8.80 11.65 24.42
C PHE A 326 -9.87 10.64 24.83
N GLU A 327 -9.98 9.49 24.15
CA GLU A 327 -10.89 8.44 24.57
C GLU A 327 -10.30 7.69 25.79
N GLU A 328 -10.93 7.88 26.96
CA GLU A 328 -10.41 7.40 28.24
C GLU A 328 -10.30 5.86 28.30
N SER A 329 -11.17 5.13 27.60
CA SER A 329 -11.09 3.67 27.55
C SER A 329 -9.85 3.15 26.81
N ASN A 330 -9.17 4.00 26.04
CA ASN A 330 -7.92 3.65 25.38
C ASN A 330 -6.72 3.66 26.33
N TRP A 331 -6.87 4.02 27.60
CA TRP A 331 -5.76 4.13 28.54
C TRP A 331 -5.87 3.12 29.69
N ASP A 332 -4.80 2.35 29.92
CA ASP A 332 -4.62 1.61 31.16
C ASP A 332 -4.07 2.57 32.24
N LEU A 333 -4.91 2.81 33.25
CA LEU A 333 -4.62 3.68 34.39
C LEU A 333 -4.30 2.88 35.66
N ALA A 334 -4.20 1.54 35.60
CA ALA A 334 -4.08 0.69 36.78
C ALA A 334 -2.86 1.00 37.66
N ASN A 335 -1.81 1.60 37.08
CA ASN A 335 -0.59 1.98 37.77
C ASN A 335 -0.45 3.50 37.97
N SER A 336 -1.54 4.26 37.81
CA SER A 336 -1.56 5.72 37.90
C SER A 336 -2.63 6.25 38.86
N ASN A 337 -2.51 7.52 39.27
CA ASN A 337 -3.58 8.27 39.94
C ASN A 337 -4.32 9.22 39.00
N VAL A 338 -4.02 9.19 37.70
CA VAL A 338 -4.74 9.95 36.67
C VAL A 338 -6.18 9.43 36.61
N GLU A 339 -7.15 10.34 36.69
CA GLU A 339 -8.58 10.00 36.66
C GLU A 339 -9.28 10.49 35.38
N ILE A 340 -8.71 11.50 34.71
CA ILE A 340 -9.33 12.18 33.57
C ILE A 340 -8.28 12.43 32.50
N ILE A 341 -8.61 12.10 31.25
CA ILE A 341 -7.80 12.41 30.07
C ILE A 341 -8.64 13.25 29.13
N ASP A 342 -8.42 14.57 29.18
CA ASP A 342 -9.20 15.55 28.44
C ASP A 342 -8.28 16.63 27.83
N PRO A 343 -8.74 17.32 26.77
CA PRO A 343 -8.00 18.42 26.19
C PRO A 343 -7.66 19.50 27.24
N ASN A 344 -6.39 19.92 27.29
CA ASN A 344 -5.84 20.90 28.25
C ASN A 344 -5.91 20.51 29.75
N VAL A 345 -6.25 19.27 30.08
CA VAL A 345 -6.17 18.75 31.46
C VAL A 345 -4.80 18.12 31.67
N SER A 346 -4.09 18.54 32.73
CA SER A 346 -2.74 18.03 33.00
C SER A 346 -2.78 16.59 33.48
N ILE A 347 -2.07 15.73 32.76
CA ILE A 347 -1.70 14.39 33.19
C ILE A 347 -0.47 14.51 34.10
N GLU A 348 -0.60 14.11 35.35
CA GLU A 348 0.47 14.11 36.37
C GLU A 348 1.11 12.72 36.50
N ASP A 349 1.45 12.11 35.36
CA ASP A 349 2.14 10.83 35.28
C ASP A 349 2.88 10.67 33.94
N ASP A 350 3.75 9.68 33.86
CA ASP A 350 4.42 9.30 32.61
C ASP A 350 3.40 8.64 31.66
N VAL A 351 3.55 8.91 30.37
CA VAL A 351 2.64 8.47 29.30
C VAL A 351 3.39 7.56 28.34
N PHE A 352 2.85 6.37 28.09
CA PHE A 352 3.45 5.37 27.21
C PHE A 352 2.51 5.05 26.04
N ILE A 353 2.95 5.34 24.83
CA ILE A 353 2.29 4.95 23.57
C ILE A 353 3.26 4.01 22.87
N ILE A 354 2.94 2.71 22.87
CA ILE A 354 3.84 1.65 22.43
C ILE A 354 3.10 0.78 21.41
N ASP A 355 3.72 0.55 20.25
CA ASP A 355 3.17 -0.27 19.15
C ASP A 355 1.75 0.13 18.71
N ALA A 356 1.48 1.43 18.67
CA ALA A 356 0.13 1.96 18.50
C ALA A 356 0.00 2.93 17.33
N ILE A 357 -1.23 3.01 16.82
CA ILE A 357 -1.68 4.14 16.01
C ILE A 357 -2.60 4.99 16.88
N VAL A 358 -2.24 6.24 17.07
CA VAL A 358 -2.98 7.22 17.87
C VAL A 358 -3.28 8.44 17.00
N GLU A 359 -4.49 8.96 17.13
CA GLU A 359 -4.97 10.11 16.39
C GLU A 359 -5.23 11.28 17.34
N ILE A 360 -4.71 12.44 16.96
CA ILE A 360 -5.07 13.72 17.57
C ILE A 360 -6.28 14.25 16.79
N PRO A 361 -7.49 14.22 17.37
CA PRO A 361 -8.68 14.69 16.68
C PRO A 361 -8.70 16.22 16.56
N GLN A 362 -9.45 16.72 15.58
CA GLN A 362 -9.83 18.13 15.52
C GLN A 362 -10.85 18.45 16.61
N VAL A 363 -10.45 19.25 17.59
CA VAL A 363 -11.32 19.76 18.65
C VAL A 363 -11.54 21.28 18.51
N SER A 364 -12.57 21.81 19.19
CA SER A 364 -12.90 23.23 19.03
C SER A 364 -11.86 24.12 19.72
N ALA A 365 -11.33 25.10 18.97
CA ALA A 365 -10.21 25.95 19.37
C ALA A 365 -8.90 25.16 19.55
N GLN A 366 -7.77 25.86 19.67
CA GLN A 366 -6.49 25.19 19.90
C GLN A 366 -6.47 24.52 21.28
N GLN A 367 -6.42 23.20 21.28
CA GLN A 367 -6.25 22.35 22.45
C GLN A 367 -4.90 21.63 22.39
N ARG A 368 -4.57 20.94 23.49
CA ARG A 368 -3.42 20.06 23.54
C ARG A 368 -3.69 18.84 24.40
N PHE A 369 -3.10 17.71 24.02
CA PHE A 369 -2.84 16.62 24.96
C PHE A 369 -1.76 17.11 25.93
N GLN A 370 -2.15 17.28 27.19
CA GLN A 370 -1.36 18.04 28.17
C GLN A 370 -0.73 17.12 29.22
N VAL A 371 0.60 17.08 29.25
CA VAL A 371 1.36 16.36 30.27
C VAL A 371 2.08 17.37 31.15
N ALA A 372 2.06 17.15 32.47
CA ALA A 372 2.67 18.05 33.44
C ALA A 372 4.21 18.07 33.32
N SER A 373 4.81 19.14 33.84
CA SER A 373 6.27 19.26 33.92
C SER A 373 6.88 18.17 34.79
N GLY A 374 8.04 17.66 34.39
CA GLY A 374 8.76 16.60 35.09
C GLY A 374 8.31 15.18 34.76
N TYR A 375 7.34 15.02 33.86
CA TYR A 375 6.88 13.74 33.33
C TYR A 375 7.26 13.58 31.85
N THR A 376 7.23 12.33 31.40
CA THR A 376 7.68 11.91 30.07
C THR A 376 6.52 11.37 29.24
N ILE A 377 6.50 11.73 27.95
CA ILE A 377 5.72 11.06 26.91
C ILE A 377 6.68 10.20 26.11
N THR A 378 6.48 8.88 26.12
CA THR A 378 7.26 7.94 25.32
C THR A 378 6.39 7.43 24.19
N VAL A 379 6.81 7.70 22.95
CA VAL A 379 6.23 7.18 21.72
C VAL A 379 7.24 6.19 21.16
N ASP A 380 6.92 4.92 21.28
CA ASP A 380 7.81 3.79 20.98
C ASP A 380 7.17 2.92 19.90
N ASN A 381 7.87 2.76 18.78
CA ASN A 381 7.37 2.08 17.58
C ASN A 381 5.90 2.41 17.25
N SER A 382 5.54 3.69 17.35
CA SER A 382 4.15 4.14 17.27
C SER A 382 3.99 5.26 16.25
N THR A 383 2.77 5.35 15.71
CA THR A 383 2.37 6.46 14.85
C THR A 383 1.38 7.34 15.61
N ILE A 384 1.74 8.60 15.82
CA ILE A 384 0.80 9.63 16.24
C ILE A 384 0.52 10.51 15.03
N ARG A 385 -0.75 10.61 14.62
CA ARG A 385 -1.15 11.38 13.44
C ARG A 385 -2.31 12.34 13.68
N LEU A 386 -2.45 13.31 12.79
CA LEU A 386 -3.56 14.26 12.84
C LEU A 386 -4.78 13.73 12.08
N THR A 387 -5.98 14.01 12.58
CA THR A 387 -7.22 13.86 11.80
C THR A 387 -7.97 15.18 11.67
N GLY A 388 -8.49 15.47 10.47
CA GLY A 388 -9.47 16.56 10.26
C GLY A 388 -8.93 18.00 10.20
N GLY A 389 -7.71 18.24 9.70
CA GLY A 389 -7.19 19.61 9.46
C GLY A 389 -7.07 20.42 10.75
N SER A 390 -6.64 19.75 11.82
CA SER A 390 -6.63 20.27 13.20
C SER A 390 -5.73 21.48 13.43
N ASN A 391 -5.86 22.22 14.54
CA ASN A 391 -4.81 23.14 15.01
C ASN A 391 -4.24 22.73 16.39
N ASP A 392 -4.48 21.49 16.79
CA ASP A 392 -4.16 20.89 18.08
C ASP A 392 -2.76 20.26 18.08
N GLY A 393 -2.29 19.90 19.26
CA GLY A 393 -1.02 19.18 19.39
C GLY A 393 -0.73 18.72 20.81
N ILE A 394 0.55 18.71 21.18
CA ILE A 394 1.00 18.24 22.49
C ILE A 394 1.65 19.39 23.25
N GLY A 395 1.48 19.46 24.56
CA GLY A 395 2.14 20.51 25.31
C GLY A 395 2.15 20.36 26.82
N GLY A 396 2.92 21.25 27.43
CA GLY A 396 2.86 21.44 28.88
C GLY A 396 1.69 22.31 29.33
N PRO A 397 1.46 22.38 30.65
CA PRO A 397 0.56 23.37 31.24
C PRO A 397 1.02 24.82 30.91
N PRO A 398 0.12 25.81 30.94
CA PRO A 398 0.49 27.19 30.68
C PRO A 398 1.55 27.73 31.66
N GLY A 399 2.52 28.48 31.15
CA GLY A 399 3.56 29.14 31.96
C GLY A 399 4.95 28.48 31.92
N PHE A 400 5.04 27.29 31.33
CA PHE A 400 6.30 26.59 31.05
C PHE A 400 6.90 27.04 29.71
N ARG A 401 8.24 27.06 29.63
CA ARG A 401 8.95 27.63 28.48
C ARG A 401 10.38 27.15 28.31
N LEU A 402 10.71 26.80 27.07
CA LEU A 402 12.07 26.52 26.58
C LEU A 402 12.49 27.50 25.47
N PRO A 403 13.80 27.74 25.28
CA PRO A 403 14.93 27.29 26.12
C PRO A 403 15.09 28.10 27.41
N ALA A 404 14.28 29.14 27.61
CA ALA A 404 14.49 30.16 28.63
C ALA A 404 13.49 30.11 29.79
N GLY A 405 13.38 29.03 30.56
CA GLY A 405 12.50 28.96 31.74
C GLY A 405 12.30 27.54 32.26
N PRO A 406 11.27 27.30 33.09
CA PRO A 406 10.96 25.94 33.53
C PRO A 406 10.45 25.11 32.35
N GLU A 407 11.01 23.92 32.20
CA GLU A 407 10.64 22.91 31.21
C GLU A 407 9.24 22.36 31.48
N GLY A 408 8.49 22.12 30.40
CA GLY A 408 7.25 21.35 30.41
C GLY A 408 7.54 19.84 30.46
N PRO A 409 6.77 19.01 29.74
CA PRO A 409 7.06 17.58 29.66
C PRO A 409 8.23 17.31 28.70
N THR A 410 8.89 16.17 28.92
CA THR A 410 9.82 15.58 27.94
C THR A 410 9.03 14.65 27.03
N MET A 411 9.32 14.66 25.73
CA MET A 411 8.70 13.78 24.75
C MET A 411 9.78 13.03 23.98
N ASN A 412 9.76 11.71 24.00
CA ASN A 412 10.72 10.86 23.30
C ASN A 412 10.00 10.11 22.17
N ILE A 413 10.48 10.28 20.94
CA ILE A 413 10.01 9.58 19.74
C ILE A 413 11.11 8.60 19.35
N ILE A 414 10.86 7.31 19.56
CA ILE A 414 11.88 6.26 19.50
C ILE A 414 11.44 5.02 18.72
N ASN A 415 12.43 4.21 18.30
CA ASN A 415 12.29 2.89 17.69
C ASN A 415 11.37 2.89 16.46
N GLY A 416 11.65 3.74 15.47
CA GLY A 416 10.89 3.82 14.23
C GLY A 416 9.55 4.55 14.34
N SER A 417 9.35 5.32 15.40
CA SER A 417 8.11 6.07 15.60
C SER A 417 7.95 7.22 14.62
N SER A 418 6.70 7.51 14.25
CA SER A 418 6.34 8.71 13.50
C SER A 418 5.41 9.59 14.32
N TYR A 419 5.75 10.87 14.43
CA TYR A 419 4.97 11.85 15.17
C TYR A 419 4.51 12.98 14.28
N GLU A 420 3.20 13.27 14.26
CA GLU A 420 2.63 14.40 13.55
C GLU A 420 1.72 15.21 14.46
N SER A 421 1.90 16.53 14.47
CA SER A 421 1.00 17.48 15.15
C SER A 421 1.03 18.86 14.49
N TYR A 422 0.09 19.76 14.82
CA TYR A 422 0.24 21.15 14.37
C TYR A 422 1.26 21.92 15.21
N PHE A 423 1.29 21.69 16.54
CA PHE A 423 2.14 22.43 17.45
C PHE A 423 2.66 21.54 18.59
N ILE A 424 3.91 21.79 19.02
CA ILE A 424 4.35 21.50 20.39
C ILE A 424 4.45 22.80 21.18
N VAL A 425 3.80 22.86 22.35
CA VAL A 425 3.61 24.13 23.07
C VAL A 425 4.00 24.06 24.55
N ASN A 426 4.32 25.21 25.14
CA ASN A 426 4.54 25.39 26.58
C ASN A 426 5.67 24.52 27.16
N GLY A 427 6.87 24.62 26.56
CA GLY A 427 8.08 24.07 27.16
C GLY A 427 8.32 22.59 26.89
N VAL A 428 7.75 22.01 25.84
CA VAL A 428 8.05 20.62 25.47
C VAL A 428 9.51 20.50 25.09
N GLN A 429 10.22 19.55 25.70
CA GLN A 429 11.52 19.09 25.22
C GLN A 429 11.29 17.81 24.43
N MET A 430 11.32 17.89 23.10
CA MET A 430 11.17 16.73 22.23
C MET A 430 12.55 16.13 21.89
N ASN A 431 12.67 14.81 21.91
CA ASN A 431 13.82 14.05 21.46
C ASN A 431 13.36 13.07 20.39
N VAL A 432 14.02 13.05 19.23
CA VAL A 432 13.73 12.14 18.11
C VAL A 432 14.98 11.31 17.85
N ASP A 433 14.87 9.99 17.94
CA ASP A 433 16.00 9.08 17.67
C ASP A 433 16.31 8.93 16.18
N ALA A 434 17.44 8.31 15.89
CA ALA A 434 17.96 8.11 14.53
C ALA A 434 16.99 7.39 13.58
N THR A 435 16.06 6.59 14.12
CA THR A 435 15.12 5.78 13.35
C THR A 435 13.74 6.43 13.18
N SER A 436 13.50 7.53 13.89
CA SER A 436 12.19 8.14 14.03
C SER A 436 12.05 9.45 13.26
N SER A 437 10.81 9.92 13.13
CA SER A 437 10.50 11.17 12.41
C SER A 437 9.46 12.02 13.14
N ALA A 438 9.54 13.34 12.92
CA ALA A 438 8.56 14.30 13.41
C ALA A 438 8.08 15.25 12.31
N VAL A 439 6.78 15.51 12.25
CA VAL A 439 6.12 16.36 11.25
C VAL A 439 5.26 17.41 11.95
N PHE A 440 5.43 18.67 11.54
CA PHE A 440 4.64 19.80 12.03
C PHE A 440 3.77 20.41 10.94
N GLY A 441 2.45 20.34 11.13
CA GLY A 441 1.45 20.86 10.20
C GLY A 441 1.08 22.34 10.40
N GLY A 442 1.47 22.95 11.52
CA GLY A 442 1.16 24.34 11.82
C GLY A 442 1.98 25.33 11.01
N GLY A 443 1.41 26.52 10.80
CA GLY A 443 2.15 27.69 10.31
C GLY A 443 2.39 28.71 11.42
N GLY A 444 3.29 29.66 11.17
CA GLY A 444 3.75 30.65 12.14
C GLY A 444 4.80 30.07 13.06
N ASN A 445 4.39 29.40 14.14
CA ASN A 445 5.34 28.92 15.15
C ASN A 445 4.97 27.54 15.73
N PRO A 446 5.11 26.43 14.98
CA PRO A 446 4.84 25.07 15.45
C PRO A 446 5.63 24.63 16.67
N VAL A 447 6.91 25.01 16.75
CA VAL A 447 7.77 24.78 17.94
C VAL A 447 7.61 25.96 18.91
N ASN A 448 6.43 26.07 19.51
CA ASN A 448 6.05 27.24 20.29
C ASN A 448 6.56 27.16 21.73
N ILE A 449 7.60 27.94 22.04
CA ILE A 449 8.15 28.01 23.40
C ILE A 449 8.64 26.61 23.86
N SER A 450 9.10 25.80 22.91
CA SER A 450 9.52 24.40 23.04
C SER A 450 10.89 24.24 22.35
N ALA A 451 11.53 23.09 22.53
CA ALA A 451 12.79 22.75 21.88
C ALA A 451 12.77 21.31 21.37
N ILE A 452 13.57 21.04 20.33
CA ILE A 452 13.71 19.71 19.73
C ILE A 452 15.20 19.34 19.71
N ASN A 453 15.51 18.14 20.18
CA ASN A 453 16.79 17.48 19.95
C ASN A 453 16.59 16.32 18.98
N LEU A 454 17.37 16.32 17.91
CA LEU A 454 17.38 15.30 16.88
C LEU A 454 18.65 14.46 17.07
N GLU A 455 18.56 13.13 17.04
CA GLU A 455 19.73 12.30 16.83
C GLU A 455 20.16 12.34 15.36
N PRO A 456 21.46 12.11 15.04
CA PRO A 456 21.90 11.91 13.66
C PRO A 456 21.03 10.86 12.94
N GLU A 457 20.81 11.05 11.65
CA GLU A 457 19.96 10.22 10.76
C GLU A 457 18.43 10.40 10.92
N SER A 458 17.97 11.09 11.97
CA SER A 458 16.55 11.46 12.11
C SER A 458 16.09 12.53 11.11
N THR A 459 14.77 12.61 10.91
CA THR A 459 14.13 13.61 10.04
C THR A 459 13.11 14.46 10.79
N LEU A 460 13.03 15.74 10.41
CA LEU A 460 12.07 16.70 10.94
C LEU A 460 11.46 17.51 9.78
N THR A 461 10.14 17.49 9.66
CA THR A 461 9.42 18.15 8.56
C THR A 461 8.50 19.24 9.08
N PHE A 462 8.45 20.37 8.38
CA PHE A 462 7.44 21.41 8.57
C PHE A 462 6.65 21.56 7.27
N LEU A 463 5.33 21.35 7.32
CA LEU A 463 4.49 21.37 6.12
C LEU A 463 4.11 22.78 5.66
N ARG A 464 4.26 23.79 6.53
CA ARG A 464 3.80 25.17 6.30
C ARG A 464 4.79 26.23 6.79
N GLU A 465 6.05 25.85 6.92
CA GLU A 465 7.16 26.76 7.20
C GLU A 465 8.17 26.70 6.05
N THR A 466 8.38 27.83 5.38
CA THR A 466 9.45 27.92 4.37
C THR A 466 10.82 27.86 5.05
N ILE A 467 11.89 27.58 4.29
CA ILE A 467 13.28 27.61 4.80
C ILE A 467 13.60 28.93 5.51
N ASP A 468 13.17 30.06 4.95
CA ASP A 468 13.39 31.38 5.56
C ASP A 468 12.65 31.54 6.90
N ALA A 469 11.43 31.00 6.99
CA ALA A 469 10.63 31.00 8.21
C ALA A 469 11.25 30.07 9.27
N PHE A 470 11.67 28.86 8.88
CA PHE A 470 12.42 27.95 9.74
C PHE A 470 13.67 28.61 10.33
N ASN A 471 14.51 29.21 9.48
CA ASN A 471 15.74 29.86 9.92
C ASN A 471 15.49 31.02 10.89
N THR A 472 14.39 31.75 10.70
CA THR A 472 14.03 32.89 11.55
C THR A 472 13.40 32.46 12.87
N GLU A 473 12.50 31.47 12.84
CA GLU A 473 11.60 31.15 13.95
C GLU A 473 12.01 29.90 14.72
N HIS A 474 12.64 28.93 14.07
CA HIS A 474 12.81 27.58 14.60
C HIS A 474 14.25 27.17 14.84
N LEU A 475 15.20 27.58 14.00
CA LEU A 475 16.60 27.13 14.09
C LEU A 475 17.19 27.22 15.51
N SER A 476 16.95 28.33 16.22
CA SER A 476 17.44 28.53 17.60
C SER A 476 16.86 27.58 18.66
N LYS A 477 15.88 26.75 18.30
CA LYS A 477 15.16 25.79 19.14
C LYS A 477 15.56 24.34 18.83
N ILE A 478 16.41 24.13 17.82
CA ILE A 478 16.81 22.81 17.33
C ILE A 478 18.25 22.53 17.75
N THR A 479 18.46 21.30 18.21
CA THR A 479 19.77 20.72 18.48
C THR A 479 19.88 19.39 17.75
N VAL A 480 21.09 19.02 17.32
CA VAL A 480 21.42 17.72 16.72
C VAL A 480 22.51 17.06 17.55
N GLY A 481 22.26 15.86 18.07
CA GLY A 481 23.17 15.17 19.00
C GLY A 481 23.49 15.99 20.26
N GLY A 482 22.56 16.86 20.69
CA GLY A 482 22.76 17.79 21.80
C GLY A 482 23.59 19.03 21.49
N ALA A 483 24.14 19.17 20.28
CA ALA A 483 24.81 20.39 19.81
C ALA A 483 23.81 21.33 19.11
N PRO A 484 24.02 22.66 19.11
CA PRO A 484 23.20 23.58 18.31
C PRO A 484 23.16 23.16 16.84
N ALA A 485 21.97 23.23 16.22
CA ALA A 485 21.81 22.92 14.81
C ALA A 485 22.56 23.95 13.94
N GLU A 486 23.38 23.46 13.01
CA GLU A 486 24.15 24.26 12.04
C GLU A 486 24.08 23.60 10.65
N GLU A 487 23.48 24.32 9.70
CA GLU A 487 23.24 23.84 8.33
C GLU A 487 24.57 23.47 7.65
N GLY A 488 24.60 22.31 7.00
CA GLY A 488 25.78 21.75 6.34
C GLY A 488 26.81 21.16 7.30
N ILE A 489 26.63 21.26 8.61
CA ILE A 489 27.50 20.66 9.61
C ILE A 489 26.85 19.42 10.23
N ASN A 490 25.64 19.58 10.77
CA ASN A 490 24.91 18.49 11.43
C ASN A 490 23.49 18.27 10.89
N TYR A 491 23.01 19.12 9.98
CA TYR A 491 21.79 18.88 9.22
C TYR A 491 21.85 19.50 7.82
N THR A 492 21.04 19.00 6.90
CA THR A 492 20.67 19.65 5.64
C THR A 492 19.21 20.04 5.66
N ILE A 493 18.83 21.07 4.90
CA ILE A 493 17.45 21.51 4.76
C ILE A 493 17.10 21.73 3.29
N GLU A 494 15.91 21.28 2.90
CA GLU A 494 15.38 21.46 1.56
C GLU A 494 13.89 21.84 1.59
N SER A 495 13.40 22.38 0.48
CA SER A 495 11.96 22.63 0.32
C SER A 495 11.24 21.32 0.07
N ASP A 496 10.07 21.16 0.68
CA ASP A 496 9.17 20.02 0.41
C ASP A 496 8.46 20.10 -0.97
N GLY A 497 8.75 21.13 -1.77
CA GLY A 497 8.09 21.41 -3.04
C GLY A 497 6.75 22.14 -2.91
N ALA A 498 6.33 22.49 -1.68
CA ALA A 498 5.11 23.21 -1.35
C ALA A 498 5.42 24.45 -0.47
N GLU A 499 4.69 24.63 0.63
CA GLU A 499 4.86 25.75 1.58
C GLU A 499 5.87 25.42 2.71
N GLY A 500 6.46 24.22 2.69
CA GLY A 500 7.22 23.65 3.79
C GLY A 500 8.71 23.42 3.53
N CYS A 501 9.34 22.74 4.48
CA CYS A 501 10.72 22.31 4.43
C CYS A 501 10.96 21.00 5.18
N VAL A 502 11.97 20.25 4.75
CA VAL A 502 12.44 19.00 5.35
C VAL A 502 13.86 19.20 5.88
N ILE A 503 14.07 18.82 7.14
CA ILE A 503 15.37 18.81 7.82
C ILE A 503 15.81 17.36 7.92
N THR A 504 16.98 17.06 7.38
CA THR A 504 17.61 15.74 7.46
C THR A 504 18.90 15.89 8.24
N THR A 505 19.05 15.16 9.35
CA THR A 505 20.28 15.21 10.13
C THR A 505 21.38 14.39 9.47
N ILE A 506 22.62 14.87 9.58
CA ILE A 506 23.79 14.22 8.99
C ILE A 506 24.31 13.18 9.97
N SER A 507 24.61 11.96 9.50
CA SER A 507 25.17 10.88 10.31
C SER A 507 26.47 11.32 11.01
N ASP A 508 26.61 10.97 12.29
CA ASP A 508 27.85 11.15 13.07
C ASP A 508 28.68 9.85 13.13
N ASP A 509 28.33 8.87 12.29
CA ASP A 509 29.11 7.65 12.22
C ASP A 509 30.55 7.96 11.82
N PRO A 510 31.54 7.31 12.46
CA PRO A 510 32.92 7.42 12.02
C PRO A 510 33.02 6.92 10.58
N LEU A 511 33.79 7.65 9.77
CA LEU A 511 34.07 7.29 8.38
C LEU A 511 34.58 5.84 8.29
N ARG A 512 33.84 5.00 7.58
CA ARG A 512 34.14 3.59 7.31
C ARG A 512 33.64 3.19 5.94
N ILE A 513 34.38 2.27 5.32
CA ILE A 513 33.90 1.56 4.14
C ILE A 513 32.72 0.69 4.58
N THR A 514 31.56 0.89 3.97
CA THR A 514 30.32 0.16 4.24
C THR A 514 30.21 -1.06 3.35
N ASN A 515 30.76 -1.01 2.14
CA ASN A 515 30.65 -2.09 1.18
C ASN A 515 31.85 -2.18 0.22
N ILE A 516 32.12 -3.39 -0.26
CA ILE A 516 33.07 -3.67 -1.33
C ILE A 516 32.48 -4.74 -2.23
N ILE A 517 31.98 -4.35 -3.40
CA ILE A 517 31.27 -5.23 -4.34
C ILE A 517 32.11 -5.42 -5.60
N ARG A 518 32.00 -6.58 -6.25
CA ARG A 518 32.49 -6.77 -7.62
C ARG A 518 31.33 -6.63 -8.60
N ASP A 519 31.41 -5.69 -9.52
CA ASP A 519 30.36 -5.49 -10.53
C ASP A 519 30.38 -6.57 -11.64
N ILE A 520 29.42 -6.51 -12.56
CA ILE A 520 29.29 -7.45 -13.70
C ILE A 520 30.46 -7.37 -14.69
N GLU A 521 31.18 -6.25 -14.71
CA GLU A 521 32.34 -6.02 -15.57
C GLU A 521 33.65 -6.49 -14.89
N GLY A 522 33.58 -6.81 -13.59
CA GLY A 522 34.67 -7.30 -12.77
C GLY A 522 35.43 -6.22 -12.01
N ASN A 523 34.98 -4.96 -12.05
CA ASN A 523 35.54 -3.85 -11.27
C ASN A 523 35.13 -3.98 -9.79
N ILE A 524 35.86 -3.30 -8.92
CA ILE A 524 35.54 -3.24 -7.49
C ILE A 524 34.84 -1.91 -7.19
N VAL A 525 33.62 -1.95 -6.69
CA VAL A 525 32.86 -0.79 -6.20
C VAL A 525 33.06 -0.70 -4.69
N ILE A 526 33.46 0.48 -4.21
CA ILE A 526 33.76 0.76 -2.81
C ILE A 526 32.77 1.84 -2.35
N GLU A 527 31.99 1.52 -1.33
CA GLU A 527 31.00 2.43 -0.75
C GLU A 527 31.42 2.79 0.69
N TRP A 528 31.12 4.01 1.12
CA TRP A 528 31.37 4.46 2.50
C TRP A 528 30.28 5.41 2.99
N ASN A 529 30.20 5.57 4.31
CA ASN A 529 29.28 6.52 4.96
C ASN A 529 29.84 7.96 4.92
N GLY A 530 29.94 8.52 3.71
CA GLY A 530 30.40 9.89 3.49
C GLY A 530 29.41 10.94 4.00
N LYS A 531 29.92 12.09 4.43
CA LYS A 531 29.09 13.24 4.82
C LYS A 531 28.60 13.97 3.56
N PRO A 532 27.32 14.35 3.49
CA PRO A 532 26.80 15.13 2.37
C PRO A 532 27.60 16.43 2.18
N GLY A 533 28.01 16.70 0.93
CA GLY A 533 28.78 17.90 0.58
C GLY A 533 30.28 17.82 0.88
N THR A 534 30.77 16.71 1.43
CA THR A 534 32.19 16.46 1.65
C THR A 534 32.80 15.68 0.48
N PHE A 535 34.07 15.98 0.16
CA PHE A 535 34.85 15.23 -0.81
C PHE A 535 35.87 14.32 -0.11
N TYR A 536 36.07 13.15 -0.69
CA TYR A 536 36.97 12.11 -0.19
C TYR A 536 37.98 11.71 -1.26
N ALA A 537 39.12 11.19 -0.81
CA ALA A 537 40.03 10.43 -1.64
C ALA A 537 40.02 8.95 -1.21
N VAL A 538 40.11 8.07 -2.20
CA VAL A 538 40.28 6.64 -2.02
C VAL A 538 41.72 6.30 -2.39
N ASP A 539 42.41 5.66 -1.46
CA ASP A 539 43.75 5.11 -1.69
C ASP A 539 43.68 3.58 -1.64
N PHE A 540 44.60 2.92 -2.34
CA PHE A 540 44.78 1.48 -2.29
C PHE A 540 46.22 1.10 -1.94
N SER A 541 46.39 -0.13 -1.44
CA SER A 541 47.70 -0.74 -1.19
C SER A 541 47.61 -2.25 -1.38
N PHE A 542 48.70 -2.88 -1.82
CA PHE A 542 48.82 -4.34 -1.86
C PHE A 542 49.47 -4.95 -0.61
N THR A 543 50.08 -4.13 0.25
CA THR A 543 50.97 -4.62 1.33
C THR A 543 50.69 -4.04 2.71
N LEU A 544 49.88 -2.98 2.83
CA LEU A 544 49.67 -2.19 4.07
C LEU A 544 50.95 -1.59 4.68
N GLU A 545 52.08 -1.62 3.97
CA GLU A 545 53.32 -1.05 4.49
C GLU A 545 53.29 0.48 4.48
N GLU A 546 54.02 1.10 5.40
CA GLU A 546 54.17 2.56 5.43
C GLU A 546 54.76 3.06 4.10
N GLY A 547 54.05 3.97 3.43
CA GLY A 547 54.43 4.49 2.11
C GLY A 547 54.00 3.65 0.91
N SER A 548 53.26 2.56 1.12
CA SER A 548 52.73 1.70 0.02
C SER A 548 51.37 2.14 -0.53
N TRP A 549 50.79 3.21 0.01
CA TRP A 549 49.48 3.70 -0.39
C TRP A 549 49.59 4.54 -1.66
N GLU A 550 48.83 4.17 -2.69
CA GLU A 550 48.67 4.92 -3.92
C GLU A 550 47.24 5.46 -4.00
N GLU A 551 47.08 6.70 -4.45
CA GLU A 551 45.76 7.30 -4.65
C GLU A 551 45.08 6.65 -5.86
N LEU A 552 43.89 6.12 -5.65
CA LEU A 552 43.05 5.55 -6.70
C LEU A 552 42.26 6.67 -7.38
N ILE A 553 41.48 7.40 -6.57
CA ILE A 553 40.58 8.45 -7.02
C ILE A 553 40.47 9.55 -5.96
N ASP A 554 40.18 10.76 -6.41
CA ASP A 554 40.08 11.99 -5.64
C ASP A 554 38.74 12.66 -5.95
N SER A 555 38.20 13.43 -5.00
CA SER A 555 37.02 14.27 -5.15
C SER A 555 35.74 13.48 -5.39
N VAL A 556 35.60 12.36 -4.70
CA VAL A 556 34.40 11.50 -4.67
C VAL A 556 33.59 11.73 -3.40
N THR A 557 32.30 11.43 -3.42
CA THR A 557 31.37 11.71 -2.31
C THR A 557 31.22 10.52 -1.37
N ASP A 558 30.77 9.38 -1.88
CA ASP A 558 30.32 8.22 -1.10
C ASP A 558 30.55 6.89 -1.83
N GLU A 559 30.93 6.94 -3.11
CA GLU A 559 31.22 5.78 -3.94
C GLU A 559 32.46 6.00 -4.82
N ALA A 560 33.26 4.94 -4.99
CA ALA A 560 34.39 4.89 -5.91
C ALA A 560 34.48 3.55 -6.63
N ILE A 561 34.92 3.59 -7.89
CA ILE A 561 35.16 2.39 -8.70
C ILE A 561 36.67 2.20 -8.87
N ASP A 562 37.16 1.02 -8.50
CA ASP A 562 38.51 0.54 -8.76
C ASP A 562 38.50 -0.41 -9.96
N ASP A 563 39.05 0.06 -11.08
CA ASP A 563 39.29 -0.70 -12.30
C ASP A 563 40.75 -1.21 -12.40
N THR A 564 41.53 -1.07 -11.32
CA THR A 564 42.96 -1.42 -11.29
C THR A 564 43.14 -2.93 -11.45
N PHE A 565 43.41 -3.36 -12.68
CA PHE A 565 43.59 -4.76 -13.02
C PHE A 565 44.89 -5.32 -12.40
N ALA A 566 44.80 -5.94 -11.22
CA ALA A 566 45.92 -6.58 -10.55
C ALA A 566 45.76 -8.12 -10.48
N PRO A 567 45.96 -8.85 -11.59
CA PRO A 567 45.73 -10.30 -11.67
C PRO A 567 46.69 -11.14 -10.82
N GLU A 568 47.78 -10.54 -10.31
CA GLU A 568 48.80 -11.23 -9.51
C GLU A 568 48.67 -10.99 -8.01
N SER A 569 47.86 -10.01 -7.58
CA SER A 569 47.66 -9.67 -6.18
C SER A 569 46.52 -10.48 -5.58
N LYS A 570 46.81 -11.26 -4.55
CA LYS A 570 45.78 -12.04 -3.84
C LYS A 570 44.91 -11.19 -2.92
N VAL A 571 45.36 -9.99 -2.55
CA VAL A 571 44.72 -9.09 -1.61
C VAL A 571 44.99 -7.64 -2.03
N ILE A 572 43.98 -6.79 -1.93
CA ILE A 572 44.04 -5.34 -2.08
C ILE A 572 43.43 -4.73 -0.82
N PHE A 573 44.01 -3.64 -0.34
CA PHE A 573 43.55 -2.90 0.82
C PHE A 573 43.14 -1.50 0.39
N TYR A 574 42.01 -1.02 0.90
CA TYR A 574 41.49 0.32 0.60
C TYR A 574 41.47 1.18 1.85
N ARG A 575 41.63 2.49 1.66
CA ARG A 575 41.47 3.52 2.69
C ARG A 575 40.74 4.70 2.11
N ILE A 576 39.74 5.18 2.84
CA ILE A 576 39.03 6.43 2.54
C ILE A 576 39.56 7.52 3.47
N ARG A 577 39.76 8.72 2.94
CA ARG A 577 40.17 9.89 3.71
C ARG A 577 39.42 11.14 3.23
N GLU A 578 38.91 11.89 4.20
CA GLU A 578 38.27 13.19 3.96
C GLU A 578 39.31 14.19 3.42
N GLN A 579 38.89 15.01 2.47
CA GLN A 579 39.72 16.08 1.91
C GLN A 579 39.43 17.40 2.61
N GLU A 580 40.49 18.17 2.86
CA GLU A 580 40.40 19.52 3.44
C GLU A 580 39.97 20.58 2.42
#